data_AF-A0A962ZDY1-F1
#
_entry.id   AF-A0A962ZDY1-F1
#
_cell.length_a   1.000
_cell.length_b   1.000
_cell.length_c   1.000
_cell.angle_alpha   90.00
_cell.angle_beta   90.00
_cell.angle_gamma   90.00
#
_symmetry.space_group_name_H-M   'P 1'
#
loop_
_entity.id
_entity.type
_entity.pdbx_description
1 polymer ?
#
loop_
_entity_poly.entity_id
_entity_poly.type
_entity_poly.pdbx_seq_one_letter_code
_entity_poly.pdbx_strand_id
1 'polypeptide(L)' 'MNPVLAFDCDAEIERICQGIRHAMAGELGRRGLVLGMSGGIDSSVCAALAVRALGKERVLGLLMPEQDSSS' A
#
# COMPACT_ATOMS: atom_id res chain seq x y z
N MET A 1 5.86 -30.28 -3.53
CA MET A 1 5.61 -28.87 -3.16
C MET A 1 5.01 -28.88 -1.77
N ASN A 2 5.60 -28.18 -0.79
CA ASN A 2 5.13 -28.22 0.60
C ASN A 2 3.80 -27.44 0.69
N PRO A 3 2.67 -28.07 1.09
CA PRO A 3 1.37 -27.39 1.19
C PRO A 3 1.35 -26.23 2.19
N VAL A 4 2.33 -26.14 3.09
CA VAL A 4 2.51 -24.99 4.01
C VAL A 4 2.97 -23.72 3.29
N LEU A 5 3.54 -23.83 2.08
CA LEU A 5 4.02 -22.71 1.27
C LEU A 5 3.07 -22.34 0.12
N ALA A 6 1.86 -22.92 0.09
CA ALA A 6 0.85 -22.59 -0.91
C ALA A 6 0.19 -21.26 -0.55
N PHE A 7 0.82 -20.16 -0.96
CA PHE A 7 0.31 -18.81 -0.76
C PHE A 7 -0.54 -18.38 -1.94
N ASP A 8 -1.80 -18.05 -1.69
CA ASP A 8 -2.69 -17.47 -2.69
C ASP A 8 -2.53 -15.94 -2.66
N CYS A 9 -1.71 -15.43 -3.58
CA CYS A 9 -1.46 -13.99 -3.72
C CYS A 9 -2.74 -13.22 -4.02
N ASP A 10 -3.64 -13.76 -4.84
CA ASP A 10 -4.85 -13.05 -5.26
C ASP A 10 -5.83 -12.92 -4.10
N ALA A 11 -6.01 -14.01 -3.33
CA ALA A 11 -6.82 -13.97 -2.12
C ALA A 11 -6.27 -12.97 -1.09
N GLU A 12 -4.95 -12.93 -0.91
CA GLU A 12 -4.33 -12.00 0.03
C GLU A 12 -4.44 -10.53 -0.41
N ILE A 13 -4.26 -10.26 -1.72
CA ILE A 13 -4.46 -8.92 -2.28
C ILE A 13 -5.88 -8.43 -1.99
N GLU A 14 -6.89 -9.27 -2.21
CA GLU A 14 -8.29 -8.91 -1.92
C GLU A 14 -8.53 -8.71 -0.42
N ARG A 15 -7.97 -9.57 0.44
CA ARG A 15 -8.06 -9.44 1.90
C ARG A 15 -7.50 -8.10 2.38
N ILE A 16 -6.31 -7.72 1.90
CA ILE A 16 -5.66 -6.46 2.27
C ILE A 16 -6.46 -5.26 1.73
N CYS A 17 -6.92 -5.32 0.47
CA CYS A 17 -7.72 -4.23 -0.11
C CYS A 17 -9.03 -4.00 0.66
N GLN A 18 -9.69 -5.07 1.12
CA GLN A 18 -10.87 -4.96 1.99
C GLN A 18 -10.51 -4.33 3.34
N GLY A 19 -9.41 -4.74 3.95
CA GLY A 19 -8.91 -4.13 5.19
C GLY A 19 -8.67 -2.62 5.06
N ILE A 20 -8.03 -2.19 3.97
CA ILE A 20 -7.83 -0.76 3.66
C ILE A 20 -9.17 -0.04 3.54
N ARG A 21 -10.14 -0.59 2.80
CA ARG A 21 -11.47 0.04 2.65
C ARG A 21 -12.20 0.16 3.99
N HIS A 22 -12.14 -0.88 4.83
CA HIS A 22 -12.78 -0.90 6.15
C HIS A 22 -12.16 0.15 7.08
N ALA A 23 -10.83 0.17 7.19
CA ALA A 23 -10.12 1.15 8.00
C ALA A 23 -10.44 2.59 7.56
N MET A 24 -10.47 2.84 6.25
CA MET A 24 -10.72 4.18 5.70
C MET A 24 -12.17 4.64 5.90
N ALA A 25 -13.14 3.79 5.61
CA ALA A 25 -14.56 4.16 5.68
C ALA A 25 -15.16 4.06 7.09
N GLY A 26 -14.72 3.09 7.89
CA GLY A 26 -15.26 2.81 9.21
C GLY A 26 -14.48 3.52 10.31
N GLU A 27 -13.24 3.11 10.54
CA GLU A 27 -12.48 3.53 11.73
C GLU A 27 -11.93 4.96 11.64
N LEU A 28 -11.36 5.33 10.48
CA LEU A 28 -10.65 6.59 10.31
C LEU A 28 -11.54 7.71 9.73
N GLY A 29 -12.61 7.36 9.03
CA GLY A 29 -13.48 8.32 8.32
C GLY A 29 -12.72 9.18 7.30
N ARG A 30 -11.71 8.62 6.62
CA ARG A 30 -10.83 9.34 5.67
C ARG A 30 -11.15 8.96 4.24
N ARG A 31 -10.95 9.92 3.33
CA ARG A 31 -11.29 9.78 1.90
C ARG A 31 -10.09 9.46 1.01
N GLY A 32 -8.87 9.45 1.54
CA GLY A 32 -7.66 9.21 0.78
C GLY A 32 -6.45 9.00 1.67
N LEU A 33 -5.36 8.52 1.07
CA LEU A 33 -4.17 8.02 1.74
C LEU A 33 -2.93 8.73 1.20
N VAL A 34 -1.97 9.01 2.08
CA VAL A 34 -0.65 9.56 1.71
C VAL A 34 0.39 8.52 2.09
N LEU A 35 1.29 8.19 1.16
CA LEU A 35 2.34 7.17 1.34
C LEU A 35 3.70 7.77 1.06
N GLY A 36 4.66 7.55 1.96
CA GLY A 36 6.07 7.80 1.69
C GLY A 36 6.63 6.74 0.75
N MET A 37 7.32 7.18 -0.30
CA MET A 37 7.88 6.34 -1.35
C MET A 37 9.41 6.43 -1.30
N SER A 38 10.05 5.32 -0.93
CA SER A 38 11.52 5.19 -0.92
C SER A 38 12.10 4.62 -2.22
N GLY A 39 11.23 4.04 -3.07
CA GLY A 39 11.65 3.23 -4.22
C GLY A 39 11.87 1.76 -3.90
N GLY A 40 11.75 1.36 -2.63
CA GLY A 40 11.81 -0.04 -2.20
C GLY A 40 10.55 -0.84 -2.55
N ILE A 41 10.69 -2.16 -2.56
CA ILE A 41 9.61 -3.11 -2.88
C ILE A 41 8.40 -2.95 -1.95
N ASP A 42 8.62 -2.78 -0.65
CA ASP A 42 7.55 -2.67 0.35
C ASP A 42 6.67 -1.44 0.09
N SER A 43 7.30 -0.27 -0.07
CA SER A 43 6.57 0.98 -0.36
C SER A 43 5.80 0.90 -1.68
N SER A 44 6.36 0.22 -2.69
CA SER A 44 5.73 0.03 -4.00
C SER A 44 4.51 -0.89 -3.92
N VAL A 45 4.60 -1.99 -3.16
CA VAL A 45 3.49 -2.92 -2.93
C VAL A 45 2.38 -2.22 -2.14
N CYS A 46 2.71 -1.48 -1.09
CA CYS A 46 1.74 -0.69 -0.32
C CYS A 46 1.00 0.33 -1.21
N ALA A 47 1.72 1.04 -2.08
CA ALA A 47 1.12 1.98 -3.02
C ALA A 47 0.18 1.29 -4.02
N ALA A 48 0.59 0.17 -4.59
CA ALA A 48 -0.23 -0.60 -5.52
C ALA A 48 -1.54 -1.09 -4.86
N LEU A 49 -1.45 -1.62 -3.64
CA LEU A 49 -2.61 -2.08 -2.87
C LEU A 49 -3.53 -0.92 -2.47
N ALA A 50 -2.99 0.23 -2.06
CA ALA A 50 -3.78 1.41 -1.75
C ALA A 50 -4.54 1.93 -2.99
N VAL A 51 -3.90 1.96 -4.15
CA VAL A 51 -4.53 2.35 -5.42
C VAL A 51 -5.60 1.33 -5.83
N ARG A 52 -5.36 0.02 -5.68
CA ARG A 52 -6.36 -1.02 -5.95
C ARG A 52 -7.57 -0.90 -5.00
N ALA A 53 -7.33 -0.55 -3.74
CA ALA A 53 -8.38 -0.43 -2.74
C ALA A 53 -9.26 0.82 -2.95
N LEU A 54 -8.64 1.98 -3.19
CA LEU A 54 -9.29 3.29 -3.12
C LEU A 54 -9.41 4.01 -4.46
N GLY A 55 -8.64 3.60 -5.47
CA GLY A 55 -8.46 4.31 -6.73
C GLY A 55 -7.34 5.36 -6.67
N LYS A 56 -6.65 5.56 -7.80
CA LYS A 56 -5.48 6.47 -7.90
C LYS A 56 -5.76 7.91 -7.49
N GLU A 57 -6.97 8.40 -7.72
CA GLU A 57 -7.39 9.78 -7.39
C GLU A 57 -7.42 10.06 -5.87
N ARG A 58 -7.34 9.01 -5.05
CA ARG A 58 -7.41 9.07 -3.58
C ARG A 58 -6.09 8.67 -2.92
N VAL A 59 -5.01 8.49 -3.68
CA VAL A 59 -3.71 8.07 -3.17
C VAL A 59 -2.64 9.04 -3.64
N LEU A 60 -1.93 9.65 -2.69
CA LEU A 60 -0.79 10.53 -2.96
C LEU A 60 0.50 9.83 -2.52
N GLY A 61 1.41 9.59 -3.47
CA GLY A 61 2.77 9.15 -3.18
C GLY A 61 3.70 10.35 -2.98
N LEU A 62 4.44 10.36 -1.87
CA LEU A 62 5.46 11.36 -1.57
C LEU A 62 6.84 10.71 -1.68
N LEU A 63 7.60 11.10 -2.69
CA LEU A 63 9.02 10.72 -2.76
C LEU A 63 9.78 11.50 -1.68
N MET A 64 10.52 10.80 -0.83
CA MET A 64 11.35 11.41 0.22
C MET A 64 12.83 11.21 -0.11
N PRO A 65 13.40 12.04 -1.01
CA PRO A 65 14.81 11.94 -1.34
C PRO A 65 15.66 12.29 -0.11
N GLU A 66 16.64 11.44 0.20
CA GLU A 66 17.72 11.81 1.11
C GLU A 66 18.65 12.76 0.37
N GLN A 67 18.98 13.91 0.95
CA GLN A 67 20.08 14.72 0.45
C GLN A 67 21.37 14.03 0.89
N ASP A 68 22.14 13.50 -0.05
CA ASP A 68 23.56 13.21 0.19
C ASP A 68 24.20 14.53 0.63
N SER A 69 24.39 14.69 1.93
CA SER A 69 25.27 15.70 2.47
C SER A 69 26.69 15.25 2.14
N SER A 70 27.10 15.45 0.88
CA SER A 70 28.49 15.34 0.47
C SER A 70 29.31 16.25 1.38
N SER A 71 30.07 15.62 2.29
CA SER A 71 31.06 16.28 3.14
C SER A 71 32.28 16.72 2.34
#